data_AF-H9FLG6-F1
#
_entry.id   AF-H9FLG6-F1
#
_cell.length_a   1.000
_cell.length_b   1.000
_cell.length_c   1.000
_cell.angle_alpha   90.00
_cell.angle_beta   90.00
_cell.angle_gamma   90.00
#
_symmetry.space_group_name_H-M   'P 1'
#
loop_
_entity.id
_entity.type
_entity.pdbx_description
1 polymer ?
#
loop_
_entity_poly.entity_id
_entity_poly.type
_entity_poly.pdbx_seq_one_letter_code
_entity_poly.pdbx_strand_id
1 'polypeptide(L)'
;FDRFEGKLSPLWYKITGAQVGTGCGTLNDGKSLYFNGPGKREARTVPLDTRNIRLVQFYIQIGSKTSGITCIKPRTRNEGLIVQYSNDNGILWHL
;
A
#
# COMPACT_ATOMS: atom_id res chain seq x y z
N PHE A 1 -2.07 -13.07 -0.42
CA PHE A 1 -2.76 -12.38 -1.54
C PHE A 1 -3.96 -11.65 -0.97
N ASP A 2 -4.15 -10.39 -1.32
CA ASP A 2 -5.29 -9.58 -0.87
C ASP A 2 -5.81 -8.76 -2.05
N ARG A 3 -7.11 -8.84 -2.30
CA ARG A 3 -7.80 -8.11 -3.39
C ARG A 3 -8.45 -6.82 -2.91
N PHE A 4 -8.50 -6.59 -1.59
CA PHE A 4 -9.10 -5.40 -0.99
C PHE A 4 -10.60 -5.21 -1.31
N GLU A 5 -11.38 -6.28 -1.46
CA GLU A 5 -12.83 -6.19 -1.69
C GLU A 5 -13.67 -6.09 -0.40
N GLY A 6 -13.04 -6.28 0.76
CA GLY A 6 -13.73 -6.29 2.05
C GLY A 6 -12.76 -6.42 3.22
N LYS A 7 -12.94 -7.46 4.05
CA LYS A 7 -12.05 -7.71 5.19
C LYS A 7 -10.62 -7.95 4.71
N LEU A 8 -9.69 -7.22 5.31
CA LEU A 8 -8.25 -7.32 5.03
C LEU A 8 -7.72 -8.71 5.41
N SER A 9 -6.70 -9.15 4.66
CA SER A 9 -5.96 -10.37 4.98
C SER A 9 -5.40 -10.32 6.41
N PRO A 10 -5.46 -11.43 7.17
CA PRO A 10 -4.83 -11.50 8.49
C PRO A 10 -3.30 -11.41 8.45
N LEU A 11 -2.70 -11.46 7.25
CA LEU A 11 -1.25 -11.28 7.05
C LEU A 11 -0.81 -9.81 7.10
N TRP A 12 -1.74 -8.86 7.20
CA TRP A 12 -1.41 -7.47 7.49
C TRP A 12 -1.19 -7.31 9.00
N TYR A 13 0.04 -6.98 9.40
CA TYR A 13 0.37 -6.65 10.78
C TYR A 13 -0.26 -5.30 11.16
N LYS A 14 -0.09 -4.29 10.29
CA LYS A 14 -0.59 -2.95 10.52
C LYS A 14 -0.84 -2.22 9.21
N ILE A 15 -1.98 -1.52 9.14
CA ILE A 15 -2.28 -0.53 8.10
C ILE A 15 -2.50 0.80 8.80
N THR A 16 -1.78 1.83 8.36
CA THR A 16 -1.82 3.18 8.92
C THR A 16 -2.18 4.17 7.82
N GLY A 17 -3.17 5.02 8.07
CA GLY A 17 -3.58 6.07 7.13
C GLY A 17 -4.24 5.57 5.84
N ALA A 18 -4.79 4.35 5.84
CA ALA A 18 -5.44 3.75 4.68
C ALA A 18 -6.72 3.01 5.05
N GLN A 19 -7.58 2.83 4.05
CA GLN A 19 -8.80 2.04 4.13
C GLN A 19 -9.11 1.40 2.77
N VAL A 20 -9.95 0.37 2.78
CA VAL A 20 -10.46 -0.21 1.53
C VAL A 20 -11.42 0.78 0.86
N GLY A 21 -11.18 1.12 -0.40
CA GLY A 21 -12.02 2.06 -1.14
C GLY A 21 -11.60 2.31 -2.59
N THR A 22 -12.23 3.31 -3.19
CA THR A 22 -12.10 3.65 -4.62
C THR A 22 -11.62 5.09 -4.84
N GLY A 23 -10.97 5.70 -3.84
CA GLY A 23 -10.64 7.14 -3.88
C GLY A 23 -9.69 7.55 -5.00
N CYS A 24 -8.85 6.63 -5.48
CA CYS A 24 -8.00 6.81 -6.67
C CYS A 24 -8.56 6.18 -7.95
N GLY A 25 -9.82 5.75 -7.94
CA GLY A 25 -10.42 4.97 -9.03
C GLY A 25 -10.09 3.48 -8.93
N THR A 26 -10.20 2.79 -10.07
CA THR A 26 -9.91 1.35 -10.20
C THR A 26 -8.47 1.15 -10.67
N LEU A 27 -7.70 0.33 -9.95
CA LEU A 27 -6.34 -0.05 -10.33
C LEU A 27 -6.32 -1.28 -11.25
N ASN A 28 -6.85 -2.40 -10.75
CA ASN A 28 -6.97 -3.66 -11.50
C ASN A 28 -8.45 -3.99 -11.70
N ASP A 29 -9.16 -4.15 -10.60
CA ASP A 29 -10.59 -4.40 -10.53
C ASP A 29 -11.12 -3.92 -9.18
N GLY A 30 -12.43 -3.63 -9.11
CA GLY A 30 -13.13 -3.32 -7.87
C GLY A 30 -12.48 -2.25 -6.99
N LYS A 31 -12.31 -2.57 -5.70
CA LYS A 31 -11.77 -1.68 -4.66
C LYS A 31 -10.26 -1.88 -4.50
N SER A 32 -9.63 -0.97 -3.76
CA SER A 32 -8.19 -0.98 -3.51
C SER A 32 -7.87 -0.57 -2.08
N LEU A 33 -6.64 -0.83 -1.63
CA LEU A 33 -6.14 -0.22 -0.41
C LEU A 33 -5.78 1.25 -0.67
N TYR A 34 -6.63 2.16 -0.23
CA TYR A 34 -6.57 3.58 -0.53
C TYR A 34 -6.02 4.39 0.65
N PHE A 35 -4.88 5.06 0.43
CA PHE A 35 -4.17 5.85 1.43
C PHE A 35 -4.52 7.34 1.34
N ASN A 36 -5.42 7.80 2.21
CA ASN A 36 -5.83 9.21 2.30
C ASN A 36 -5.71 9.81 3.70
N GLY A 37 -5.29 9.03 4.69
CA GLY A 37 -5.14 9.51 6.06
C GLY A 37 -4.09 10.62 6.17
N PRO A 38 -4.22 11.52 7.15
CA PRO A 38 -3.15 12.46 7.49
C PRO A 38 -1.97 11.71 8.14
N GLY A 39 -0.78 12.30 8.08
CA GLY A 39 0.42 11.73 8.70
C GLY A 39 0.95 10.48 8.00
N LYS A 40 1.39 9.48 8.79
CA LYS A 40 2.03 8.27 8.27
C LYS A 40 1.05 7.41 7.45
N ARG A 41 1.49 7.02 6.26
CA ARG A 41 0.78 6.11 5.34
C ARG A 41 1.65 4.87 5.14
N GLU A 42 1.21 3.73 5.64
CA GLU A 42 1.99 2.49 5.63
C GLU A 42 1.08 1.27 5.63
N ALA A 43 1.38 0.27 4.80
CA ALA A 43 0.87 -1.08 4.95
C ALA A 43 2.04 -2.02 5.19
N ARG A 44 1.96 -2.77 6.30
CA ARG A 44 3.02 -3.65 6.76
C ARG A 44 2.46 -5.04 7.00
N THR A 45 3.09 -6.05 6.42
CA THR A 45 2.75 -7.45 6.67
C THR A 45 3.30 -7.91 8.01
N VAL A 46 2.78 -9.04 8.50
CA VAL A 46 3.50 -9.84 9.50
C VAL A 46 4.81 -10.38 8.89
N PRO A 47 5.79 -10.84 9.69
CA PRO A 47 6.90 -11.62 9.18
C PRO A 47 6.37 -12.84 8.40
N LEU A 48 6.89 -13.04 7.18
CA LEU A 48 6.52 -14.15 6.32
C LEU A 48 7.75 -15.03 6.09
N ASP A 49 7.54 -16.34 5.92
CA ASP A 49 8.59 -17.22 5.45
C ASP A 49 8.79 -17.02 3.94
N THR A 50 9.85 -16.27 3.58
CA THR A 50 10.17 -15.91 2.20
C THR A 50 11.23 -16.81 1.56
N ARG A 51 11.70 -17.87 2.23
CA ARG A 51 12.80 -18.73 1.74
C ARG A 51 12.59 -19.30 0.34
N ASN A 52 11.33 -19.58 -0.01
CA ASN A 52 10.93 -20.13 -1.31
C ASN A 52 10.08 -19.14 -2.14
N ILE A 53 9.92 -17.90 -1.69
CA ILE A 53 9.14 -16.89 -2.38
C ILE A 53 10.01 -16.22 -3.44
N ARG A 54 9.48 -16.11 -4.66
CA ARG A 54 10.20 -15.56 -5.82
C ARG A 54 9.74 -14.17 -6.24
N LEU A 55 8.54 -13.77 -5.81
CA LEU A 55 7.89 -12.58 -6.33
C LEU A 55 7.05 -11.90 -5.26
N VAL A 56 7.21 -10.58 -5.19
CA VAL A 56 6.27 -9.66 -4.56
C VAL A 56 5.66 -8.83 -5.68
N GLN A 57 4.34 -8.91 -5.86
CA GLN A 57 3.63 -8.24 -6.93
C GLN A 57 2.47 -7.43 -6.37
N PHE A 58 2.30 -6.21 -6.86
CA PHE A 58 1.19 -5.33 -6.52
C PHE A 58 0.94 -4.34 -7.67
N TYR A 59 -0.29 -3.82 -7.74
CA TYR A 59 -0.63 -2.67 -8.56
C TYR A 59 -0.48 -1.40 -7.75
N ILE A 60 -0.09 -0.30 -8.40
CA ILE A 60 0.11 0.98 -7.72
C ILE A 60 -0.36 2.15 -8.59
N GLN A 61 -0.98 3.13 -7.93
CA GLN A 61 -1.26 4.44 -8.50
C GLN A 61 -0.93 5.51 -7.44
N ILE A 62 -0.12 6.49 -7.82
CA ILE A 62 0.25 7.61 -6.96
C ILE A 62 -0.29 8.89 -7.60
N GLY A 63 -1.46 9.31 -7.11
CA GLY A 63 -2.19 10.46 -7.63
C GLY A 63 -2.73 10.25 -9.05
N SER A 64 -3.33 11.31 -9.59
CA SER A 64 -3.97 11.31 -10.90
C SER A 64 -4.00 12.74 -11.46
N LYS A 65 -4.04 12.85 -12.79
CA LYS A 65 -4.26 14.14 -13.47
C LYS A 65 -5.74 14.51 -13.56
N THR A 66 -6.64 13.53 -13.43
CA THR A 66 -8.07 13.67 -13.77
C THR A 66 -9.02 13.27 -12.63
N SER A 67 -8.54 12.55 -11.61
CA SER A 67 -9.39 12.00 -10.54
C SER A 67 -9.71 12.98 -9.40
N GLY A 68 -9.48 14.28 -9.60
CA GLY A 68 -9.88 15.33 -8.65
C GLY A 68 -9.18 15.29 -7.28
N ILE A 69 -9.88 15.78 -6.25
CA ILE A 69 -9.33 16.00 -4.90
C ILE A 69 -9.05 14.71 -4.12
N THR A 70 -9.65 13.58 -4.51
CA THR A 70 -9.44 12.29 -3.84
C THR A 70 -8.17 11.59 -4.31
N CYS A 71 -7.55 12.02 -5.42
CA CYS A 71 -6.30 11.43 -5.90
C CYS A 71 -5.47 12.47 -6.64
N ILE A 72 -5.01 13.46 -5.87
CA ILE A 72 -4.31 14.64 -6.41
C ILE A 72 -2.96 14.24 -7.01
N LYS A 73 -2.59 14.87 -8.13
CA LYS A 73 -1.27 14.75 -8.75
C LYS A 73 -0.15 15.09 -7.74
N PRO A 74 0.85 14.23 -7.53
CA PRO A 74 1.95 14.51 -6.61
C PRO A 74 2.78 15.71 -7.09
N ARG A 75 3.36 16.47 -6.16
CA ARG A 75 4.08 17.72 -6.45
C ARG A 75 5.58 17.64 -6.16
N THR A 76 5.99 16.75 -5.27
CA THR A 76 7.34 16.62 -4.74
C THR A 76 7.81 15.17 -4.80
N ARG A 77 9.13 14.96 -4.77
CA ARG A 77 9.72 13.61 -4.83
C ARG A 77 9.44 12.76 -3.59
N ASN A 78 9.18 13.40 -2.45
CA ASN A 78 8.90 12.74 -1.18
C ASN A 78 7.48 12.16 -1.09
N GLU A 79 6.63 12.42 -2.09
CA GLU A 79 5.30 11.80 -2.23
C GLU A 79 5.36 10.44 -2.96
N GLY A 80 6.57 9.97 -3.30
CA GLY A 80 6.79 8.63 -3.84
C GLY A 80 6.52 7.51 -2.82
N LEU A 81 6.43 6.28 -3.31
CA LEU A 81 6.35 5.09 -2.48
C LEU A 81 7.74 4.48 -2.30
N ILE A 82 8.03 4.02 -1.09
CA ILE A 82 9.17 3.15 -0.79
C ILE A 82 8.62 1.77 -0.44
N VAL A 83 9.16 0.72 -1.08
CA VAL A 83 8.90 -0.67 -0.75
C VAL A 83 10.15 -1.21 -0.07
N GLN A 84 9.99 -1.82 1.10
CA GLN A 84 11.11 -2.27 1.92
C GLN A 84 10.78 -3.64 2.53
N TYR A 85 11.82 -4.34 2.97
CA TYR A 85 11.69 -5.56 3.77
C TYR A 85 12.49 -5.45 5.07
N SER A 86 12.17 -6.32 6.03
CA SER A 86 12.86 -6.40 7.32
C SER A 86 13.00 -7.85 7.77
N ASN A 87 14.16 -8.19 8.31
CA ASN A 87 14.48 -9.51 8.88
C ASN A 87 14.42 -9.53 10.41
N ASP A 88 14.09 -8.39 11.04
CA ASP A 88 14.09 -8.20 12.50
C ASP A 88 12.80 -7.58 13.02
N ASN A 89 11.68 -7.88 12.33
CA ASN A 89 10.36 -7.39 12.67
C ASN A 89 10.27 -5.85 12.74
N GLY A 90 10.91 -5.18 11.78
CA GLY A 90 10.77 -3.76 11.51
C GLY A 90 11.60 -2.84 12.39
N ILE A 91 12.66 -3.36 13.03
CA ILE A 91 13.68 -2.54 13.69
C ILE A 91 14.58 -1.91 12.62
N LEU A 92 15.06 -2.72 11.66
CA LEU A 92 15.79 -2.28 10.47
C LEU A 92 15.00 -2.59 9.20
N TRP A 93 15.10 -1.66 8.24
CA TRP A 93 14.44 -1.75 6.95
C TRP A 93 15.47 -1.66 5.82
N HIS A 94 15.36 -2.58 4.87
CA HIS A 94 16.18 -2.64 3.67
C HIS A 94 15.35 -2.26 2.46
N LEU A 95 15.94 -1.51 1.52
CA LEU A 95 15.33 -1.19 0.22
C LEU A 95 15.39 -2.41 -0.71
#